data_AF-A0A812XD41-F1
#
_entry.id   AF-A0A812XD41-F1
#
_cell.length_a   1.000
_cell.length_b   1.000
_cell.length_c   1.000
_cell.angle_alpha   90.00
_cell.angle_beta   90.00
_cell.angle_gamma   90.00
#
_symmetry.space_group_name_H-M   'P 1'
#
loop_
_entity.id
_entity.type
_entity.pdbx_description
1 polymer ?
#
loop_
_entity_poly.entity_id
_entity_poly.type
_entity_poly.pdbx_seq_one_letter_code
_entity_poly.pdbx_strand_id
1 'polypeptide(L)'
;ASNLYIIGGGGLVAEFEKLGFCCHGGPTEDEERFSEDSFKALAEEVAATRFDGVVVGWDTAITYYKITKSALVFQLHPQCFFYATNDDPADRVGRLAGKEAL
;
A
#
# COMPACT_ATOMS: atom_id res chain seq x y z
N ALA A 1 10.08 -1.56 16.74
CA ALA A 1 8.93 -2.09 16.00
C ALA A 1 9.32 -2.21 14.53
N SER A 2 8.81 -3.22 13.82
CA SER A 2 9.04 -3.36 12.37
C SER A 2 8.20 -2.35 11.59
N ASN A 3 8.76 -1.77 10.53
CA ASN A 3 8.09 -0.77 9.71
C ASN A 3 7.48 -1.42 8.48
N LEU A 4 6.17 -1.29 8.30
CA LEU A 4 5.45 -1.79 7.14
C LEU A 4 4.95 -0.64 6.30
N TYR A 5 5.15 -0.73 4.98
CA TYR A 5 4.44 0.12 4.05
C TYR A 5 3.13 -0.56 3.64
N ILE A 6 2.00 0.11 3.82
CA ILE A 6 0.67 -0.44 3.61
C ILE A 6 0.04 0.20 2.37
N ILE A 7 -0.39 -0.64 1.43
CA ILE A 7 -1.35 -0.28 0.38
C ILE A 7 -2.68 -0.93 0.78
N GLY A 8 -3.68 -0.14 1.16
CA GLY A 8 -4.90 -0.66 1.77
C GLY A 8 -5.66 0.37 2.61
N GLY A 9 -6.91 0.05 2.95
CA GLY A 9 -7.74 0.89 3.81
C GLY A 9 -7.30 0.93 5.29
N GLY A 10 -7.88 1.86 6.05
CA GLY A 10 -7.53 2.08 7.46
C GLY A 10 -7.78 0.89 8.39
N GLY A 11 -8.72 0.00 8.03
CA GLY A 11 -8.91 -1.26 8.75
C GLY A 11 -7.65 -2.14 8.74
N LEU A 12 -6.96 -2.21 7.60
CA LEU A 12 -5.73 -3.01 7.46
C LEU A 12 -4.60 -2.40 8.32
N VAL A 13 -4.44 -1.08 8.28
CA VAL A 13 -3.48 -0.33 9.11
C VAL A 13 -3.71 -0.63 10.59
N ALA A 14 -4.96 -0.48 11.06
CA ALA A 14 -5.31 -0.70 12.46
C ALA A 14 -5.04 -2.13 12.94
N GLU A 15 -5.24 -3.16 12.11
CA GLU A 15 -4.92 -4.54 12.47
C GLU A 15 -3.42 -4.76 12.67
N PHE A 16 -2.56 -4.22 11.80
CA PHE A 16 -1.11 -4.33 11.96
C PHE A 16 -0.56 -3.49 13.12
N GLU A 17 -1.10 -2.30 13.35
CA GLU A 17 -0.72 -1.49 14.51
C GLU A 17 -1.06 -2.18 15.84
N LYS A 18 -2.22 -2.86 15.93
CA LYS A 18 -2.57 -3.70 17.11
C LYS A 18 -1.56 -4.82 17.37
N LEU A 19 -0.90 -5.32 16.32
CA LEU A 19 0.16 -6.33 16.41
C LEU A 19 1.54 -5.72 16.72
N GLY A 20 1.65 -4.40 16.88
CA GLY A 20 2.88 -3.70 17.25
C GLY A 20 3.77 -3.30 16.08
N PHE A 21 3.26 -3.31 14.85
CA PHE A 21 3.96 -2.77 13.68
C PHE A 21 3.81 -1.25 13.59
N CYS A 22 4.85 -0.58 13.08
CA CYS A 22 4.76 0.83 12.67
C CYS A 22 4.31 0.87 11.22
N CYS A 23 3.09 1.36 10.97
CA CYS A 23 2.52 1.39 9.62
C CYS A 23 2.72 2.76 8.96
N HIS A 24 3.10 2.72 7.69
CA HIS A 24 3.24 3.88 6.80
C HIS A 24 2.29 3.69 5.61
N GLY A 25 1.85 4.79 4.98
CA GLY A 25 0.90 4.73 3.86
C GLY A 25 -0.54 4.48 4.32
N GLY A 26 -1.27 3.69 3.53
CA GLY A 26 -2.72 3.52 3.72
C GLY A 26 -3.50 4.80 3.40
N PRO A 27 -4.58 5.11 4.15
CA PRO A 27 -5.45 6.26 3.87
C PRO A 27 -4.76 7.63 3.94
N THR A 28 -3.61 7.74 4.61
CA THR A 28 -2.88 9.01 4.71
C THR A 28 -2.29 9.46 3.37
N GLU A 29 -2.19 8.56 2.39
CA GLU A 29 -1.62 8.83 1.06
C GLU A 29 -2.66 8.69 -0.09
N ASP A 30 -3.97 8.65 0.22
CA ASP A 30 -5.04 8.47 -0.78
C ASP A 30 -5.04 9.58 -1.85
N GLU A 31 -4.71 10.80 -1.44
CA GLU A 31 -4.71 11.98 -2.32
C GLU A 31 -3.33 12.33 -2.88
N GLU A 32 -2.29 11.55 -2.55
CA GLU A 32 -0.93 11.83 -3.00
C GLU A 32 -0.77 11.61 -4.51
N ARG A 33 -0.12 12.56 -5.18
CA ARG A 33 0.13 12.55 -6.62
C ARG A 33 1.53 13.08 -6.90
N PHE A 34 2.19 12.54 -7.92
CA PHE A 34 3.50 13.05 -8.32
C PHE A 34 3.40 14.39 -9.03
N SER A 35 4.18 15.36 -8.55
CA SER A 35 4.73 16.48 -9.33
C SER A 35 6.12 16.13 -9.87
N GLU A 36 6.68 16.97 -10.76
CA GLU A 36 8.02 16.77 -11.31
C GLU A 36 9.11 16.65 -10.22
N ASP A 37 9.02 17.43 -9.14
CA ASP A 37 10.01 17.44 -8.06
C ASP A 37 9.80 16.31 -7.04
N SER A 38 8.55 15.88 -6.85
CA SER A 38 8.18 14.93 -5.79
C SER A 38 8.80 13.54 -5.94
N PHE A 39 9.19 13.14 -7.16
CA PHE A 39 9.75 11.80 -7.38
C PHE A 39 11.12 11.61 -6.72
N LYS A 40 12.00 12.62 -6.80
CA LYS A 40 13.33 12.56 -6.15
C LYS A 40 13.20 12.61 -4.64
N ALA A 41 12.34 13.51 -4.14
CA ALA A 41 12.07 13.64 -2.71
C ALA A 41 11.54 12.32 -2.12
N LEU A 42 10.66 11.61 -2.83
CA LEU A 42 10.15 10.32 -2.39
C LEU A 42 11.26 9.27 -2.26
N ALA A 43 12.19 9.21 -3.22
CA ALA A 43 13.30 8.26 -3.16
C ALA A 43 14.21 8.52 -1.94
N GLU A 44 14.48 9.78 -1.63
CA GLU A 44 15.25 10.18 -0.44
C GLU A 44 14.51 9.83 0.87
N GLU A 45 13.20 10.08 0.93
CA GLU A 45 12.34 9.71 2.06
C GLU A 45 12.36 8.19 2.32
N VAL A 46 12.19 7.40 1.24
CA VAL A 46 12.19 5.93 1.33
C VAL A 46 13.58 5.40 1.72
N ALA A 47 14.66 6.05 1.28
CA ALA A 47 16.02 5.69 1.69
C ALA A 47 16.29 6.01 3.18
N ALA A 48 15.73 7.12 3.69
CA ALA A 48 15.91 7.55 5.08
C ALA A 48 15.09 6.72 6.09
N THR A 49 14.05 6.03 5.63
CA THR A 49 13.18 5.20 6.46
C THR A 49 13.48 3.71 6.25
N ARG A 50 13.83 2.98 7.30
CA ARG A 50 14.01 1.52 7.22
C ARG A 50 12.66 0.84 7.13
N PHE A 51 12.38 0.19 6.01
CA PHE A 51 11.22 -0.68 5.84
C PHE A 51 11.59 -2.17 6.07
N ASP A 52 10.63 -2.94 6.57
CA ASP A 52 10.74 -4.39 6.77
C ASP A 52 9.85 -5.18 5.80
N GLY A 53 8.84 -4.55 5.21
CA GLY A 53 7.98 -5.17 4.22
C GLY A 53 6.93 -4.23 3.66
N VAL A 54 6.33 -4.67 2.56
CA VAL A 54 5.13 -4.05 1.97
C VAL A 54 3.97 -5.01 2.11
N VAL A 55 2.84 -4.51 2.61
CA VAL A 55 1.59 -5.25 2.70
C VAL A 55 0.56 -4.62 1.76
N VAL A 56 -0.04 -5.43 0.90
CA VAL A 56 -1.05 -5.00 -0.07
C VAL A 56 -2.37 -5.68 0.24
N GLY A 57 -3.39 -4.88 0.52
CA GLY A 57 -4.77 -5.32 0.63
C GLY A 57 -5.69 -4.55 -0.29
N TRP A 58 -6.99 -4.67 -0.03
CA TRP A 58 -8.01 -3.94 -0.78
C TRP A 58 -7.90 -2.43 -0.51
N ASP A 59 -7.76 -1.66 -1.60
CA ASP A 59 -7.58 -0.20 -1.58
C ASP A 59 -8.38 0.42 -2.74
N THR A 60 -9.49 1.10 -2.44
CA THR A 60 -10.29 1.82 -3.44
C THR A 60 -9.66 3.14 -3.87
N ALA A 61 -8.69 3.63 -3.13
CA ALA A 61 -7.93 4.84 -3.39
C ALA A 61 -6.47 4.48 -3.70
N ILE A 62 -6.24 3.38 -4.44
CA ILE A 62 -4.92 3.04 -4.93
C ILE A 62 -4.47 4.07 -5.97
N THR A 63 -3.25 4.56 -5.81
CA THR A 63 -2.67 5.62 -6.66
C THR A 63 -1.36 5.16 -7.27
N TYR A 64 -0.96 5.81 -8.36
CA TYR A 64 0.38 5.61 -8.92
C TYR A 64 1.48 5.97 -7.89
N TYR A 65 1.24 6.96 -7.03
CA TYR A 65 2.14 7.30 -5.92
C TYR A 65 2.39 6.11 -5.00
N LYS A 66 1.33 5.47 -4.51
CA LYS A 66 1.45 4.30 -3.61
C LYS A 66 2.21 3.15 -4.27
N ILE A 67 1.90 2.86 -5.53
CA ILE A 67 2.57 1.81 -6.31
C ILE A 67 4.07 2.12 -6.44
N THR A 68 4.42 3.34 -6.84
CA THR A 68 5.82 3.75 -6.99
C THR A 68 6.58 3.74 -5.67
N LYS A 69 5.97 4.21 -4.56
CA LYS A 69 6.60 4.15 -3.24
C LYS A 69 6.90 2.71 -2.84
N SER A 70 5.98 1.77 -3.06
CA SER A 70 6.24 0.35 -2.81
C SER A 70 7.38 -0.22 -3.68
N ALA A 71 7.46 0.18 -4.94
CA ALA A 71 8.55 -0.22 -5.82
C ALA A 71 9.90 0.33 -5.34
N LEU A 72 9.93 1.56 -4.83
CA LEU A 72 11.14 2.16 -4.24
C LEU A 72 11.54 1.44 -2.96
N VAL A 73 10.58 1.03 -2.12
CA VAL A 73 10.85 0.23 -0.92
C VAL A 73 11.63 -1.04 -1.28
N PHE A 74 11.18 -1.79 -2.29
CA PHE A 74 11.89 -3.02 -2.70
C PHE A 74 13.26 -2.76 -3.34
N GLN A 75 13.40 -1.67 -4.10
CA GLN A 75 14.68 -1.31 -4.72
C GLN A 75 15.73 -0.90 -3.68
N LEU A 76 15.32 -0.20 -2.62
CA LEU A 76 16.22 0.35 -1.61
C LEU A 76 16.39 -0.57 -0.39
N HIS A 77 15.44 -1.47 -0.15
CA HIS A 77 15.42 -2.40 0.99
C HIS A 77 15.19 -3.84 0.51
N PRO A 78 16.20 -4.50 -0.10
CA PRO A 78 16.05 -5.81 -0.75
C PRO A 78 15.67 -6.96 0.21
N GLN A 79 15.81 -6.75 1.52
CA GLN A 79 15.37 -7.68 2.56
C GLN A 79 13.87 -7.61 2.86
N CYS A 80 13.16 -6.60 2.34
CA CYS A 80 11.73 -6.43 2.59
C CYS A 80 10.93 -7.61 2.04
N PHE A 81 10.01 -8.12 2.84
CA PHE A 81 9.03 -9.08 2.34
C PHE A 81 7.89 -8.37 1.59
N PHE A 82 7.24 -9.10 0.70
CA PHE A 82 5.97 -8.70 0.08
C PHE A 82 4.86 -9.61 0.59
N TYR A 83 3.74 -9.04 1.01
CA TYR A 83 2.57 -9.78 1.46
C TYR A 83 1.28 -9.21 0.86
N ALA A 84 0.65 -9.95 -0.04
CA ALA A 84 -0.70 -9.65 -0.50
C ALA A 84 -1.72 -10.39 0.38
N THR A 85 -2.79 -9.71 0.81
CA THR A 85 -3.81 -10.33 1.68
C THR A 85 -4.66 -11.39 0.94
N ASN A 86 -4.64 -11.38 -0.39
CA ASN A 86 -5.27 -12.37 -1.27
C ASN A 86 -4.60 -12.30 -2.67
N ASP A 87 -4.94 -13.25 -3.54
CA ASP A 87 -4.51 -13.36 -4.94
C ASP A 87 -5.68 -13.25 -5.93
N ASP A 88 -6.86 -12.82 -5.46
CA ASP A 88 -8.04 -12.70 -6.30
C ASP A 88 -7.84 -11.60 -7.36
N PRO A 89 -8.19 -11.85 -8.63
CA PRO A 89 -7.96 -10.89 -9.71
C PRO A 89 -8.96 -9.74 -9.72
N ALA A 90 -10.14 -9.93 -9.11
CA ALA A 90 -11.20 -8.95 -9.06
C ALA A 90 -12.21 -9.28 -7.95
N ASP A 91 -12.85 -8.25 -7.42
CA ASP A 91 -13.99 -8.41 -6.53
C ASP A 91 -15.22 -8.96 -7.31
N ARG A 92 -16.12 -9.63 -6.61
CA ARG A 92 -17.34 -10.22 -7.18
C ARG A 92 -18.50 -9.22 -7.30
N VAL A 93 -18.29 -7.94 -7.00
CA VAL A 93 -19.31 -6.88 -7.08
C VAL A 93 -20.06 -6.89 -8.42
N GLY A 94 -19.35 -7.05 -9.53
CA GLY A 94 -19.98 -7.11 -10.87
C GLY A 94 -20.91 -8.30 -11.10
N ARG A 95 -20.72 -9.44 -10.40
CA ARG A 95 -21.59 -10.62 -10.52
C ARG A 95 -22.91 -10.48 -9.77
N LEU A 96 -22.94 -9.64 -8.74
CA LEU A 96 -24.15 -9.37 -7.95
C LEU A 96 -25.07 -8.41 -8.72
N ALA A 97 -24.51 -7.36 -9.34
CA ALA A 97 -25.26 -6.41 -10.16
C ALA A 97 -26.02 -7.06 -11.34
N GLY A 98 -25.49 -8.13 -11.91
CA GLY A 98 -26.14 -8.85 -13.02
C GLY A 98 -27.29 -9.77 -12.62
N LYS A 99 -27.49 -10.06 -11.32
CA LYS A 99 -28.54 -10.98 -10.82
C LYS A 99 -29.84 -10.27 -10.44
N GLU A 100 -29.81 -8.97 -10.21
CA GLU A 100 -31.02 -8.16 -9.94
C GLU A 100 -31.64 -7.58 -11.23
N ALA A 101 -30.99 -7.75 -12.39
CA ALA A 101 -31.39 -7.19 -13.67
C ALA A 101 -32.18 -8.16 -14.59
N LEU A 102 -32.65 -9.30 -14.06
CA LEU A 102 -33.41 -10.33 -14.80
C LEU A 102 -34.68 -10.74 -14.05
#